data_AF-A0A2R6L9T1-F1
#
_entry.id   AF-A0A2R6L9T1-F1
#
_cell.length_a   1.000
_cell.length_b   1.000
_cell.length_c   1.000
_cell.angle_alpha   90.00
_cell.angle_beta   90.00
_cell.angle_gamma   90.00
#
_symmetry.space_group_name_H-M   'P 1'
#
loop_
_entity.id
_entity.type
_entity.pdbx_description
1 polymer ?
#
loop_
_entity_poly.entity_id
_entity_poly.type
_entity_poly.pdbx_seq_one_letter_code
_entity_poly.pdbx_strand_id
1 'polypeptide(L)'
;METTIAEHDGRMLARVEGDDRVFEMTFDAIEPTDVTLRFRRGDERVGSIYNDDGTDRTMTRLTTAWEGTDFIGVEVPKAFVAELLEAAAEAGRVTDEAALEGYRLRVL
;
A
#
# COMPACT_ATOMS: atom_id res chain seq x y z
N MET A 1 -14.25 4.52 8.46
CA MET A 1 -13.23 3.62 7.88
C MET A 1 -12.35 3.16 9.02
N GLU A 2 -12.27 1.84 9.21
CA GLU A 2 -11.39 1.20 10.17
C GLU A 2 -10.14 0.71 9.45
N THR A 3 -8.96 0.91 10.04
CA THR A 3 -7.67 0.53 9.47
C THR A 3 -7.00 -0.52 10.35
N THR A 4 -6.26 -1.44 9.73
CA THR A 4 -5.46 -2.43 10.45
C THR A 4 -4.15 -2.65 9.71
N ILE A 5 -3.05 -2.51 10.44
CA ILE A 5 -1.70 -2.81 9.97
C ILE A 5 -1.07 -3.75 10.99
N ALA A 6 -0.62 -4.93 10.57
CA ALA A 6 -0.11 -5.94 11.48
C ALA A 6 0.90 -6.88 10.83
N GLU A 7 1.74 -7.52 11.63
CA GLU A 7 2.47 -8.73 11.23
C GLU A 7 1.54 -9.94 11.28
N HIS A 8 1.48 -10.72 10.21
CA HIS A 8 0.68 -11.93 10.12
C HIS A 8 1.39 -12.97 9.24
N ASP A 9 1.67 -14.16 9.78
CA ASP A 9 2.34 -15.27 9.09
C ASP A 9 3.63 -14.87 8.35
N GLY A 10 4.45 -14.05 9.00
CA GLY A 10 5.73 -13.55 8.44
C GLY A 10 5.58 -12.49 7.35
N ARG A 11 4.37 -11.96 7.15
CA ARG A 11 4.03 -10.91 6.17
C ARG A 11 3.38 -9.72 6.84
N MET A 12 3.38 -8.58 6.16
CA MET A 12 2.60 -7.43 6.61
C MET A 12 1.18 -7.58 6.09
N LEU A 13 0.19 -7.37 6.95
CA LEU A 13 -1.22 -7.20 6.63
C LEU A 13 -1.53 -5.70 6.59
N ALA A 14 -2.19 -5.25 5.53
CA ALA A 14 -2.73 -3.91 5.41
C ALA A 14 -4.21 -4.02 5.01
N ARG A 15 -5.09 -3.54 5.89
CA ARG A 15 -6.55 -3.64 5.74
C ARG A 15 -7.21 -2.29 5.98
N VAL A 16 -8.18 -1.96 5.13
CA VAL A 16 -9.08 -0.82 5.27
C VAL A 16 -10.50 -1.31 5.09
N GLU A 17 -11.35 -1.09 6.09
CA GLU A 17 -12.76 -1.47 6.08
C GLU A 17 -13.63 -0.20 6.09
N GLY A 18 -14.47 -0.07 5.07
CA GLY A 18 -15.51 0.95 4.94
C GLY A 18 -16.90 0.31 4.98
N ASP A 19 -17.93 1.15 4.98
CA ASP A 19 -19.33 0.69 5.12
C ASP A 19 -19.80 -0.20 3.96
N ASP A 20 -19.21 -0.04 2.77
CA ASP A 20 -19.58 -0.70 1.52
C ASP A 20 -18.53 -1.70 1.01
N ARG A 21 -17.30 -1.69 1.58
CA ARG A 21 -16.16 -2.44 1.02
C ARG A 21 -15.06 -2.71 2.04
N VAL A 22 -14.38 -3.83 1.85
CA VAL A 22 -13.13 -4.17 2.54
C VAL A 22 -12.01 -4.25 1.52
N PHE A 23 -10.93 -3.53 1.80
CA PHE A 23 -9.66 -3.66 1.12
C PHE A 23 -8.70 -4.40 2.06
N GLU A 24 -8.12 -5.50 1.61
CA GLU A 24 -7.15 -6.26 2.38
C GLU A 24 -6.04 -6.76 1.47
N MET A 25 -4.80 -6.58 1.90
CA MET A 25 -3.63 -7.19 1.25
C MET A 25 -2.64 -7.70 2.28
N THR A 26 -1.85 -8.69 1.87
CA THR A 26 -0.65 -9.12 2.60
C THR A 26 0.55 -9.14 1.67
N PHE A 27 1.69 -8.65 2.15
CA PHE A 27 2.89 -8.45 1.34
C PHE A 27 4.17 -8.71 2.15
N ASP A 28 5.25 -8.99 1.42
CA ASP A 28 6.58 -9.22 1.95
C ASP A 28 7.43 -7.94 1.93
N ALA A 29 7.26 -7.09 0.90
CA ALA A 29 7.99 -5.83 0.77
C ALA A 29 7.20 -4.72 0.06
N ILE A 30 7.59 -3.48 0.31
CA ILE A 30 7.18 -2.26 -0.38
C ILE A 30 8.34 -1.80 -1.26
N GLU A 31 8.07 -1.70 -2.57
CA GLU A 31 8.94 -1.05 -3.55
C GLU A 31 8.38 0.35 -3.85
N PRO A 32 8.92 1.40 -3.21
CA PRO A 32 8.49 2.77 -3.46
C PRO A 32 9.08 3.32 -4.77
N THR A 33 8.29 4.16 -5.43
CA THR A 33 8.75 5.19 -6.35
C THR A 33 8.30 6.54 -5.81
N ASP A 34 8.71 7.60 -6.47
CA ASP A 34 8.32 8.97 -6.16
C ASP A 34 6.79 9.23 -6.19
N VAL A 35 5.98 8.37 -6.82
CA VAL A 35 4.50 8.51 -6.91
C VAL A 35 3.72 7.22 -6.63
N THR A 36 4.39 6.09 -6.44
CA THR A 36 3.70 4.79 -6.30
C THR A 36 4.41 3.89 -5.29
N LEU A 37 3.65 3.35 -4.35
CA LEU A 37 4.09 2.21 -3.55
C LEU A 37 3.66 0.93 -4.26
N ARG A 38 4.58 0.01 -4.54
CA ARG A 38 4.25 -1.31 -5.08
C ARG A 38 4.44 -2.35 -3.98
N PHE A 39 3.46 -3.23 -3.82
CA PHE A 39 3.49 -4.27 -2.81
C PHE A 39 3.87 -5.58 -3.46
N ARG A 40 4.91 -6.22 -2.92
CA ARG A 40 5.47 -7.47 -3.43
C ARG A 40 5.17 -8.63 -2.51
N ARG A 41 4.86 -9.78 -3.09
CA ARG A 41 4.88 -11.08 -2.43
C ARG A 41 5.75 -12.01 -3.28
N GLY A 42 6.91 -12.39 -2.77
CA GLY A 42 7.99 -12.93 -3.59
C GLY A 42 8.28 -12.01 -4.79
N ASP A 43 8.32 -12.57 -6.00
CA ASP A 43 8.56 -11.83 -7.24
C ASP A 43 7.29 -11.17 -7.82
N GLU A 44 6.12 -11.41 -7.22
CA GLU A 44 4.82 -10.96 -7.73
C GLU A 44 4.39 -9.62 -7.13
N ARG A 45 3.83 -8.74 -7.97
CA ARG A 45 3.21 -7.49 -7.49
C ARG A 45 1.75 -7.75 -7.15
N VAL A 46 1.44 -7.79 -5.86
CA VAL A 46 0.08 -8.02 -5.34
C VAL A 46 -0.76 -6.75 -5.25
N GLY A 47 -0.13 -5.58 -5.25
CA GLY A 47 -0.86 -4.32 -5.32
C GLY A 47 0.01 -3.10 -5.51
N SER A 48 -0.63 -1.93 -5.56
CA SER A 48 0.05 -0.64 -5.54
C SER A 48 -0.83 0.46 -4.98
N ILE A 49 -0.24 1.43 -4.28
CA ILE A 49 -0.88 2.68 -3.88
C ILE A 49 -0.27 3.81 -4.71
N TYR A 50 -1.08 4.44 -5.56
CA TYR A 50 -0.68 5.62 -6.35
C TYR A 50 -1.08 6.89 -5.62
N ASN A 51 -0.10 7.78 -5.40
CA ASN A 51 -0.36 9.11 -4.86
C ASN A 51 -0.84 10.05 -5.96
N ASP A 52 -2.10 10.47 -5.84
CA ASP A 52 -2.67 11.48 -6.72
C ASP A 52 -2.46 12.87 -6.10
N ASP A 53 -1.50 13.60 -6.66
CA ASP A 53 -1.15 14.95 -6.23
C ASP A 53 -2.34 15.89 -6.53
N GLY A 54 -3.08 16.25 -5.49
CA GLY A 54 -4.30 17.08 -5.60
C GLY A 54 -5.52 16.58 -4.84
N THR A 55 -5.45 15.41 -4.17
CA THR A 55 -6.54 14.93 -3.31
C THR A 55 -6.05 14.51 -1.91
N ASP A 56 -6.96 14.49 -0.94
CA ASP A 56 -6.70 13.95 0.42
C ASP A 56 -6.73 12.41 0.46
N ARG A 57 -6.80 11.75 -0.70
CA ARG A 57 -7.02 10.31 -0.84
C ARG A 57 -5.97 9.69 -1.75
N THR A 58 -5.72 8.40 -1.56
CA THR A 58 -4.73 7.64 -2.34
C THR A 58 -5.42 6.47 -3.02
N MET A 59 -5.08 6.17 -4.28
CA MET A 59 -5.73 5.10 -5.04
C MET A 59 -4.97 3.80 -4.87
N THR A 60 -5.62 2.80 -4.29
CA THR A 60 -5.03 1.46 -4.16
C THR A 60 -5.52 0.54 -5.26
N ARG A 61 -4.61 -0.25 -5.83
CA ARG A 61 -4.85 -1.27 -6.84
C ARG A 61 -4.42 -2.63 -6.31
N LEU A 62 -5.26 -3.65 -6.45
CA LEU A 62 -4.88 -5.05 -6.27
C LEU A 62 -4.63 -5.70 -7.64
N THR A 63 -3.63 -6.57 -7.70
CA THR A 63 -3.48 -7.51 -8.83
C THR A 63 -4.11 -8.83 -8.40
N THR A 64 -5.14 -9.29 -9.10
CA THR A 64 -5.72 -10.62 -8.85
C THR A 64 -4.96 -11.67 -9.66
N ALA A 65 -4.96 -12.93 -9.19
CA ALA A 65 -4.24 -14.05 -9.83
C ALA A 65 -4.87 -14.52 -11.16
N TRP A 66 -5.91 -13.86 -11.65
CA TRP A 66 -6.59 -14.20 -12.90
C TRP A 66 -5.88 -13.50 -14.07
N GLU A 67 -5.75 -14.19 -15.21
CA GLU A 67 -5.31 -13.55 -16.46
C GLU A 67 -6.32 -12.48 -16.88
N GLY A 68 -6.07 -11.24 -16.45
CA GLY A 68 -6.94 -10.11 -16.71
C GLY A 68 -6.40 -8.82 -16.09
N THR A 69 -6.64 -7.69 -16.76
CA THR A 69 -6.31 -6.34 -16.27
C THR A 69 -7.35 -5.80 -15.28
N ASP A 70 -8.21 -6.66 -14.73
CA ASP A 70 -9.25 -6.25 -13.79
C ASP A 70 -8.58 -5.67 -12.54
N PHE A 71 -8.87 -4.39 -12.29
CA PHE A 71 -8.39 -3.66 -11.14
C PHE A 71 -9.57 -3.23 -10.27
N ILE A 72 -9.42 -3.37 -8.96
CA ILE A 72 -10.32 -2.78 -7.98
C ILE A 72 -9.57 -1.61 -7.37
N GLY A 73 -10.02 -0.42 -7.70
CA GLY A 73 -9.54 0.84 -7.12
C GLY A 73 -10.27 1.11 -5.82
N VAL A 74 -9.54 1.25 -4.71
CA VAL A 74 -10.13 1.73 -3.45
C VAL A 74 -9.39 2.97 -2.99
N GLU A 75 -10.15 4.02 -2.71
CA GLU A 75 -9.65 5.20 -2.03
C GLU A 75 -9.29 4.84 -0.59
N VAL A 76 -8.05 5.12 -0.20
CA VAL A 76 -7.58 4.96 1.18
C VAL A 76 -7.17 6.32 1.77
N PRO A 77 -7.31 6.51 3.10
CA PRO A 77 -6.87 7.75 3.75
C PRO A 77 -5.35 7.93 3.71
N LYS A 78 -4.86 9.16 3.53
CA LYS A 78 -3.41 9.44 3.61
C LYS A 78 -2.78 9.06 4.97
N ALA A 79 -3.53 9.21 6.06
CA ALA A 79 -3.10 8.79 7.40
C ALA A 79 -2.80 7.28 7.47
N PHE A 80 -3.65 6.46 6.85
CA PHE A 80 -3.40 5.01 6.74
C PHE A 80 -2.12 4.71 5.96
N VAL A 81 -1.88 5.43 4.87
CA VAL A 81 -0.65 5.26 4.08
C VAL A 81 0.58 5.66 4.90
N ALA A 82 0.50 6.73 5.68
CA ALA A 82 1.59 7.14 6.57
C ALA A 82 1.90 6.06 7.63
N GLU A 83 0.88 5.55 8.33
CA GLU A 83 1.02 4.48 9.32
C GLU A 83 1.60 3.20 8.70
N LEU A 84 1.15 2.83 7.50
CA LEU A 84 1.63 1.66 6.77
C LEU A 84 3.12 1.78 6.44
N LEU A 85 3.55 2.97 6.02
CA LEU A 85 4.94 3.24 5.68
C LEU A 85 5.85 3.26 6.91
N GLU A 86 5.37 3.79 8.04
CA GLU A 86 6.08 3.74 9.31
C GLU A 86 6.28 2.28 9.74
N ALA A 87 5.20 1.50 9.82
CA ALA A 87 5.27 0.09 10.19
C ALA A 87 6.17 -0.73 9.24
N ALA A 88 6.08 -0.49 7.93
CA ALA A 88 6.91 -1.18 6.94
C ALA A 88 8.39 -0.81 7.07
N ALA A 89 8.72 0.44 7.36
CA ALA A 89 10.08 0.88 7.58
C ALA A 89 10.66 0.27 8.87
N GLU A 90 9.90 0.28 9.97
CA GLU A 90 10.29 -0.36 11.24
C GLU A 90 10.51 -1.88 11.09
N ALA A 91 9.70 -2.54 10.27
CA ALA A 91 9.82 -3.96 9.97
C ALA A 91 10.91 -4.30 8.94
N GLY A 92 11.63 -3.30 8.39
CA GLY A 92 12.65 -3.51 7.36
C GLY A 92 12.10 -4.05 6.03
N ARG A 93 10.85 -3.70 5.69
CA ARG A 93 10.14 -4.17 4.49
C ARG A 93 10.14 -3.15 3.34
N VAL A 94 10.90 -2.08 3.45
CA VAL A 94 11.03 -1.07 2.38
C VAL A 94 12.30 -1.35 1.59
N THR A 95 12.22 -1.47 0.28
CA THR A 95 13.39 -1.81 -0.56
C THR A 95 14.30 -0.63 -0.85
N ASP A 96 13.79 0.60 -0.78
CA ASP A 96 14.52 1.85 -1.05
C ASP A 96 13.99 2.97 -0.17
N GLU A 97 14.71 3.30 0.90
CA GLU A 97 14.33 4.37 1.84
C GLU A 97 14.42 5.77 1.21
N ALA A 98 15.32 6.00 0.25
CA ALA A 98 15.44 7.31 -0.38
C ALA A 98 14.26 7.60 -1.32
N ALA A 99 13.82 6.59 -2.08
CA ALA A 99 12.60 6.69 -2.87
C ALA A 99 11.34 6.83 -1.99
N LEU A 100 11.33 6.20 -0.81
CA LEU A 100 10.26 6.36 0.16
C LEU A 100 10.12 7.82 0.65
N GLU A 101 11.22 8.49 0.96
CA GLU A 101 11.19 9.90 1.35
C GLU A 101 10.59 10.78 0.24
N GLY A 102 10.93 10.52 -1.02
CA GLY A 102 10.32 11.20 -2.17
C GLY A 102 8.80 11.01 -2.26
N TYR A 103 8.32 9.80 -1.95
CA TYR A 103 6.88 9.51 -1.87
C TYR A 103 6.22 10.25 -0.69
N ARG A 104 6.82 10.23 0.50
CA ARG A 104 6.31 10.90 1.71
C ARG A 104 6.14 12.40 1.52
N LEU A 105 7.12 13.07 0.89
CA LEU A 105 7.09 14.50 0.59
C LEU A 105 5.94 14.93 -0.34
N ARG A 106 5.30 13.98 -1.04
CA ARG A 106 4.14 14.25 -1.89
C ARG A 106 2.82 13.81 -1.24
N VAL A 107 2.89 12.90 -0.27
CA VAL A 107 1.70 12.46 0.47
C VAL A 107 1.35 13.45 1.57
N LEU A 108 2.36 13.91 2.31
CA LEU A 108 2.29 14.93 3.37
C LEU A 108 2.40 16.35 2.80
#